data_AF-A0A842SND6-F1
#
_entry.id   AF-A0A842SND6-F1
#
_cell.length_a   1.000
_cell.length_b   1.000
_cell.length_c   1.000
_cell.angle_alpha   90.00
_cell.angle_beta   90.00
_cell.angle_gamma   90.00
#
_symmetry.space_group_name_H-M   'P 1'
#
loop_
_entity.id
_entity.type
_entity.pdbx_description
1 polymer ?
#
loop_
_entity_poly.entity_id
_entity_poly.type
_entity_poly.pdbx_seq_one_letter_code
_entity_poly.pdbx_strand_id
1 'polypeptide(L)'
;MEMLFQFSPEQAVLIVGVSLTVMFILSIIIQFRIFEKIVVTGYALTTIQKIDSSGSMFWVAVVGWVIVYALDAVISSGLYVMFSSTSESLASTSAILRLIYTAIVLSLPGRTGHEKAPSL
;
A
#
# COMPACT_ATOMS: atom_id res chain seq x y z
N MET A 1 -2.29 22.67 13.86
CA MET A 1 -2.64 21.84 12.68
C MET A 1 -3.95 21.15 13.05
N GLU A 2 -5.08 21.74 12.64
CA GLU A 2 -6.42 21.22 12.95
C GLU A 2 -6.56 19.82 12.36
N MET A 3 -6.71 18.81 13.23
CA MET A 3 -6.86 17.42 12.82
C MET A 3 -8.29 17.20 12.29
N LEU A 4 -8.39 16.78 11.03
CA LEU A 4 -9.65 16.60 10.28
C LEU A 4 -10.55 15.44 10.78
N PHE A 5 -10.17 14.74 11.85
CA PHE A 5 -10.97 13.64 12.41
C PHE A 5 -10.92 13.65 13.94
N GLN A 6 -12.04 13.98 14.58
CA GLN A 6 -12.21 13.89 16.03
C GLN A 6 -12.68 12.47 16.39
N PHE A 7 -11.74 11.54 16.58
CA PHE A 7 -12.06 10.21 17.12
C PHE A 7 -11.81 10.18 18.62
N SER A 8 -12.67 9.50 19.39
CA SER A 8 -12.31 9.15 20.76
C SER A 8 -11.18 8.10 20.76
N PRO A 9 -10.34 8.02 21.82
CA PRO A 9 -9.24 7.05 21.87
C PRO A 9 -9.69 5.59 21.68
N GLU A 10 -10.86 5.24 22.22
CA GLU A 10 -11.49 3.92 22.10
C GLU A 10 -11.90 3.61 20.65
N GLN A 11 -12.47 4.60 19.96
CA GLN A 11 -12.81 4.48 18.55
C GLN A 11 -11.55 4.38 17.68
N ALA A 12 -10.50 5.13 18.02
CA ALA A 12 -9.24 5.10 17.29
C ALA A 12 -8.60 3.70 17.31
N VAL A 13 -8.64 2.98 18.44
CA VAL A 13 -8.13 1.60 18.55
C VAL A 13 -8.84 0.67 17.57
N LEU A 14 -10.17 0.71 17.53
CA LEU A 14 -10.97 -0.13 16.65
C LEU A 14 -10.74 0.20 15.18
N ILE A 15 -10.72 1.50 14.84
CA ILE A 15 -10.50 1.96 13.47
C ILE A 15 -9.11 1.54 12.98
N VAL A 16 -8.07 1.74 13.79
CA VAL A 16 -6.68 1.34 13.49
C VAL A 16 -6.60 -0.17 13.28
N GLY A 17 -7.14 -0.96 14.21
CA GLY A 17 -7.08 -2.42 14.14
C GLY A 17 -7.78 -2.97 12.90
N VAL A 18 -9.02 -2.56 12.65
CA VAL A 18 -9.78 -3.00 11.47
C VAL A 18 -9.10 -2.55 10.18
N SER A 19 -8.65 -1.30 10.12
CA SER A 19 -7.99 -0.77 8.92
C SER A 19 -6.68 -1.51 8.61
N LEU A 20 -5.88 -1.86 9.63
CA LEU A 20 -4.69 -2.68 9.47
C LEU A 20 -5.01 -4.08 8.93
N THR A 21 -6.05 -4.73 9.46
CA THR A 21 -6.47 -6.06 8.98
C THR A 21 -6.94 -6.01 7.52
N VAL A 22 -7.77 -5.02 7.17
CA VAL A 22 -8.25 -4.85 5.79
C VAL A 22 -7.09 -4.54 4.86
N MET A 23 -6.19 -3.64 5.25
CA MET A 23 -5.00 -3.28 4.48
C MET A 23 -4.12 -4.50 4.20
N PHE A 24 -3.87 -5.33 5.22
CA PHE A 24 -3.07 -6.54 5.10
C PHE A 24 -3.66 -7.55 4.10
N ILE A 25 -4.95 -7.86 4.25
CA ILE A 25 -5.64 -8.80 3.36
C ILE A 25 -5.64 -8.29 1.93
N LEU A 26 -5.96 -7.00 1.73
CA LEU A 26 -6.02 -6.39 0.40
C LEU A 26 -4.65 -6.39 -0.28
N SER A 27 -3.60 -6.05 0.46
CA SER A 27 -2.22 -6.02 -0.04
C SER A 27 -1.74 -7.42 -0.46
N ILE A 28 -2.03 -8.46 0.32
CA ILE A 28 -1.68 -9.84 -0.03
C ILE A 28 -2.38 -10.27 -1.33
N ILE A 29 -3.69 -10.00 -1.46
CA ILE A 29 -4.44 -10.38 -2.65
C ILE A 29 -3.87 -9.67 -3.88
N ILE A 30 -3.62 -8.37 -3.80
CA ILE A 30 -3.09 -7.61 -4.94
C ILE A 30 -1.70 -8.13 -5.33
N GLN A 31 -0.80 -8.30 -4.35
CA GLN A 31 0.60 -8.68 -4.61
C GLN A 31 0.73 -10.11 -5.15
N PHE A 32 0.06 -11.09 -4.54
CA PHE A 32 0.26 -12.51 -4.85
C PHE A 32 -0.76 -13.07 -5.84
N ARG A 33 -1.93 -12.45 -6.02
CA ARG A 33 -2.96 -12.97 -6.95
C ARG A 33 -3.10 -12.15 -8.22
N ILE A 34 -2.97 -10.83 -8.12
CA ILE A 34 -3.20 -9.95 -9.27
C ILE A 34 -1.88 -9.65 -9.99
N PHE A 35 -0.85 -9.19 -9.27
CA PHE A 35 0.43 -8.85 -9.85
C PHE A 35 1.13 -10.04 -10.53
N GLU A 36 1.12 -11.23 -9.93
CA GLU A 36 1.68 -12.44 -10.57
C GLU A 36 1.02 -12.78 -11.91
N LYS A 37 -0.25 -12.43 -12.11
CA LYS A 37 -0.98 -12.73 -13.35
C LYS A 37 -0.67 -11.72 -14.45
N ILE A 38 -0.54 -10.45 -14.08
CA ILE A 38 -0.45 -9.33 -15.03
C ILE A 38 1.02 -8.98 -15.35
N VAL A 39 1.91 -9.01 -14.36
CA VAL A 39 3.28 -8.52 -14.51
C VAL A 39 4.22 -9.68 -14.83
N VAL A 40 4.86 -9.62 -15.99
CA VAL A 40 5.95 -10.51 -16.37
C VAL A 40 7.26 -9.75 -16.22
N THR A 41 7.95 -10.01 -15.11
CA THR A 41 9.22 -9.34 -14.80
C THR A 41 10.24 -9.56 -15.93
N GLY A 42 10.77 -8.46 -16.47
CA GLY A 42 11.78 -8.47 -17.53
C GLY A 42 11.27 -8.51 -18.97
N TYR A 43 9.94 -8.55 -19.19
CA TYR A 43 9.37 -8.51 -20.53
C TYR A 43 8.21 -7.51 -20.59
N ALA A 44 8.51 -6.27 -21.00
CA ALA A 44 7.51 -5.19 -21.06
C ALA A 44 6.41 -5.46 -22.09
N LEU A 45 6.77 -5.98 -23.27
CA LEU A 45 5.81 -6.28 -24.34
C LEU A 45 4.79 -7.35 -23.94
N THR A 46 5.22 -8.41 -23.26
CA THR A 46 4.30 -9.48 -22.80
C THR A 46 3.44 -9.03 -21.63
N THR A 47 3.95 -8.13 -20.78
CA THR A 47 3.14 -7.49 -19.73
C THR A 47 2.04 -6.61 -20.33
N ILE A 48 2.35 -5.82 -21.36
CA ILE A 48 1.35 -4.98 -22.06
C ILE A 48 0.27 -5.85 -22.71
N GLN A 49 0.64 -6.94 -23.40
CA GLN A 49 -0.33 -7.88 -24.00
C GLN A 49 -1.25 -8.52 -22.94
N LYS A 50 -0.72 -8.83 -21.75
CA LYS A 50 -1.51 -9.34 -20.63
C LYS A 50 -2.43 -8.29 -20.02
N ILE A 51 -1.99 -7.03 -19.95
CA ILE A 51 -2.82 -5.90 -19.51
C ILE A 51 -3.97 -5.67 -20.51
N ASP A 52 -3.70 -5.67 -21.82
CA ASP A 52 -4.73 -5.46 -22.84
C ASP A 52 -5.79 -6.58 -22.84
N SER A 53 -5.36 -7.84 -22.68
CA SER A 53 -6.28 -8.97 -22.59
C SER A 53 -7.06 -9.06 -21.27
N SER A 54 -6.53 -8.46 -20.19
CA SER A 54 -7.06 -8.57 -18.83
C SER A 54 -7.26 -7.21 -18.16
N GLY A 55 -7.65 -6.19 -18.93
CA GLY A 55 -7.63 -4.78 -18.49
C GLY A 55 -8.40 -4.49 -17.21
N SER A 56 -9.45 -5.26 -16.91
CA SER A 56 -10.20 -5.14 -15.65
C SER A 56 -9.36 -5.48 -14.41
N MET A 57 -8.48 -6.50 -14.48
CA MET A 57 -7.63 -6.87 -13.34
C MET A 57 -6.56 -5.81 -13.07
N PHE A 58 -6.09 -5.11 -14.11
CA PHE A 58 -5.15 -4.00 -13.94
C PHE A 58 -5.80 -2.86 -13.16
N TRP A 59 -7.01 -2.44 -13.55
CA TRP A 59 -7.75 -1.40 -12.82
C TRP A 59 -8.10 -1.80 -11.39
N VAL A 60 -8.46 -3.07 -11.14
CA VAL A 60 -8.67 -3.58 -9.78
C VAL A 60 -7.40 -3.47 -8.94
N ALA A 61 -6.22 -3.79 -9.48
CA ALA A 61 -4.95 -3.60 -8.77
C ALA A 61 -4.67 -2.12 -8.47
N VAL A 62 -4.88 -1.22 -9.43
CA VAL A 62 -4.67 0.22 -9.25
C VAL A 62 -5.58 0.77 -8.16
N VAL A 63 -6.90 0.53 -8.27
CA VAL A 63 -7.88 0.98 -7.27
C VAL A 63 -7.60 0.35 -5.90
N GLY A 64 -7.23 -0.92 -5.87
CA GLY A 64 -6.86 -1.62 -4.64
C GLY A 64 -5.68 -0.96 -3.93
N TRP A 65 -4.63 -0.57 -4.65
CA TRP A 65 -3.49 0.14 -4.07
C TRP A 65 -3.87 1.55 -3.58
N VAL A 66 -4.73 2.27 -4.31
CA VAL A 66 -5.24 3.56 -3.85
C VAL A 66 -5.98 3.41 -2.51
N ILE A 67 -6.79 2.35 -2.36
CA ILE A 67 -7.48 2.05 -1.10
C ILE A 67 -6.48 1.71 0.01
N VAL A 68 -5.45 0.92 -0.27
CA VAL A 68 -4.38 0.61 0.70
C VAL A 68 -3.70 1.89 1.20
N TYR A 69 -3.36 2.82 0.30
CA TYR A 69 -2.74 4.09 0.70
C TYR A 69 -3.70 5.00 1.48
N ALA A 70 -4.98 5.03 1.12
CA ALA A 70 -5.99 5.76 1.88
C ALA A 70 -6.17 5.19 3.30
N LEU A 71 -6.20 3.86 3.43
CA LEU A 71 -6.21 3.17 4.72
C LEU A 71 -4.96 3.51 5.53
N ASP A 72 -3.78 3.58 4.89
CA ASP A 72 -2.54 3.91 5.58
C ASP A 72 -2.58 5.31 6.22
N ALA A 73 -3.14 6.30 5.53
CA ALA A 73 -3.38 7.63 6.08
C ALA A 73 -4.33 7.60 7.29
N VAL A 74 -5.45 6.87 7.19
CA VAL A 74 -6.41 6.69 8.30
C VAL A 74 -5.74 6.04 9.51
N ILE A 75 -4.93 5.00 9.30
CA ILE A 75 -4.22 4.31 10.38
C ILE A 75 -3.18 5.24 11.00
N SER A 76 -2.45 6.02 10.20
CA SER A 76 -1.49 7.01 10.71
C SER A 76 -2.18 8.03 11.62
N SER A 77 -3.35 8.55 11.23
CA SER A 77 -4.12 9.48 12.06
C SER A 77 -4.62 8.81 13.34
N GLY A 78 -5.13 7.59 13.26
CA GLY A 78 -5.61 6.86 14.43
C GLY A 78 -4.49 6.51 15.42
N LEU A 79 -3.31 6.11 14.94
CA LEU A 79 -2.13 5.87 15.78
C LEU A 79 -1.61 7.15 16.42
N TYR A 80 -1.65 8.29 15.70
CA TYR A 80 -1.28 9.57 16.29
C TYR A 80 -2.16 9.92 17.49
N VAL A 81 -3.49 9.77 17.38
CA VAL A 81 -4.45 10.01 18.47
C VAL A 81 -4.25 9.02 19.63
N MET A 82 -4.02 7.74 19.32
CA MET A 82 -3.74 6.74 20.36
C MET A 82 -2.45 7.04 21.13
N PHE A 83 -1.37 7.35 20.42
CA PHE A 83 -0.07 7.57 21.04
C PHE A 83 0.09 8.96 21.62
N SER A 84 -0.64 9.98 21.16
CA SER A 84 -0.60 11.32 21.76
C SER A 84 -1.05 11.31 23.23
N SER A 85 -1.90 10.35 23.61
CA SER A 85 -2.33 10.18 25.01
C SER A 85 -1.28 9.50 25.90
N THR A 86 -0.22 8.91 25.33
CA THR A 86 0.78 8.11 26.09
C THR A 86 2.19 8.69 25.96
N SER A 87 2.61 9.11 24.76
CA SER A 87 3.85 9.84 24.52
C SER A 87 3.87 10.45 23.10
N GLU A 88 4.09 11.77 23.01
CA GLU A 88 4.17 12.51 21.75
C GLU A 88 5.30 12.01 20.83
N SER A 89 6.37 11.46 21.43
CA SER A 89 7.50 10.88 20.70
C SER A 89 7.14 9.58 19.97
N LEU A 90 6.27 8.74 20.55
CA LEU A 90 5.80 7.51 19.91
C LEU A 90 4.86 7.81 18.73
N ALA A 91 4.00 8.82 18.88
CA ALA A 91 3.08 9.26 17.83
C ALA A 91 3.84 9.78 16.59
N SER A 92 4.83 10.65 16.80
CA SER A 92 5.64 11.20 15.70
C SER A 92 6.51 10.12 15.03
N THR A 93 7.12 9.23 15.82
CA THR A 93 7.93 8.12 15.28
C THR A 93 7.11 7.18 14.42
N SER A 94 5.88 6.82 14.85
CA SER A 94 4.97 5.97 14.07
C SER A 94 4.57 6.61 12.74
N ALA A 95 4.24 7.90 12.75
CA ALA A 95 3.85 8.64 11.54
C ALA A 95 5.04 8.79 10.57
N ILE A 96 6.24 9.09 11.08
CA ILE A 96 7.46 9.21 10.27
C ILE A 96 7.84 7.86 9.65
N LEU A 97 7.73 6.75 10.40
CA LEU A 97 7.99 5.40 9.87
C LEU A 97 7.06 5.05 8.71
N ARG A 98 5.78 5.42 8.79
CA ARG A 98 4.84 5.24 7.68
C ARG A 98 5.20 6.08 6.46
N LEU A 99 5.55 7.35 6.67
CA LEU A 99 6.01 8.22 5.59
C LEU A 99 7.26 7.67 4.89
N ILE A 100 8.24 7.16 5.66
CA ILE A 100 9.44 6.53 5.12
C ILE A 100 9.07 5.27 4.33
N TYR A 101 8.17 4.42 4.83
CA TYR A 101 7.69 3.24 4.12
C TYR A 101 7.05 3.62 2.77
N THR A 102 6.13 4.58 2.75
CA THR A 102 5.51 5.07 1.51
C THR A 102 6.55 5.62 0.54
N ALA A 103 7.51 6.41 1.04
CA ALA A 103 8.58 6.97 0.23
C ALA A 103 9.46 5.88 -0.40
N ILE A 104 9.83 4.84 0.36
CA ILE A 104 10.62 3.71 -0.14
C ILE A 104 9.84 2.97 -1.23
N VAL A 105 8.59 2.61 -0.98
CA VAL A 105 7.74 1.89 -1.94
C VAL A 105 7.58 2.68 -3.24
N LEU A 106 7.38 3.99 -3.15
CA LEU A 106 7.29 4.86 -4.31
C LEU A 106 8.63 5.03 -5.05
N SER A 107 9.73 5.12 -4.31
CA SER A 107 11.07 5.38 -4.86
C SER A 107 11.73 4.15 -5.48
N LEU A 108 11.23 2.94 -5.22
CA LEU A 108 11.79 1.69 -5.70
C LEU A 108 11.75 1.66 -7.24
N PRO A 109 12.91 1.80 -7.92
CA PRO A 109 12.98 1.76 -9.37
C PRO A 109 12.57 0.38 -9.84
N GLY A 110 11.73 0.31 -10.88
CA GLY A 110 11.20 -0.93 -11.43
C GLY A 110 12.28 -2.00 -11.55
N ARG A 111 12.02 -3.16 -10.94
CA ARG A 111 12.92 -4.33 -10.90
C ARG A 111 13.47 -4.58 -12.30
N THR A 112 14.76 -4.28 -12.49
CA THR A 112 15.48 -4.50 -13.74
C THR A 112 15.47 -5.98 -14.05
N GLY A 113 14.69 -6.36 -15.07
CA GLY A 113 14.74 -7.71 -15.61
C GLY A 113 16.13 -7.94 -16.18
N HIS A 114 16.86 -8.88 -15.59
CA HIS A 114 18.04 -9.43 -16.23
C HIS A 114 17.60 -10.17 -17.49
N GLU A 115 17.75 -9.47 -18.60
CA GLU A 115 17.62 -9.93 -19.97
C GLU A 115 18.48 -11.17 -20.19
N LYS A 116 17.83 -12.29 -20.52
CA LYS A 116 18.42 -13.32 -21.37
C LYS A 116 17.48 -13.55 -22.53
N ALA A 117 17.92 -13.11 -23.71
CA ALA A 117 17.24 -13.31 -24.97
C ALA A 117 16.97 -14.81 -25.23
N PRO A 118 15.81 -15.18 -25.80
CA PRO A 118 15.66 -16.50 -26.40
C PRO A 118 16.56 -16.58 -27.64
N SER A 119 17.46 -17.55 -27.64
CA SER A 119 18.20 -17.97 -28.83
C SER A 119 17.23 -18.57 -29.84
N LEU A 120 16.93 -17.81 -30.89
CA LEU A 120 16.43 -18.33 -32.17
C LEU A 120 17.63 -18.57 -33.09
#